data_AF-A0A2S8GBI5-F1
#
_entry.id   AF-A0A2S8GBI5-F1
#
_cell.length_a   1.000
_cell.length_b   1.000
_cell.length_c   1.000
_cell.angle_alpha   90.00
_cell.angle_beta   90.00
_cell.angle_gamma   90.00
#
_symmetry.space_group_name_H-M   'P 1'
#
loop_
_entity.id
_entity.type
_entity.pdbx_description
1 polymer ?
#
loop_
_entity_poly.entity_id
_entity_poly.type
_entity_poly.pdbx_seq_one_letter_code
_entity_poly.pdbx_strand_id
1 'polypeptide(L)'
;MNEIIARLERIESLLFDLSSERVRKEYYTISEVAQIVGRSEYTVREWARHHRILAEKSRVGCGNSTEWRVSHEELTRIQNEGPLPIRKQIG
;
A
#
# COMPACT_ATOMS: atom_id res chain seq x y z
N MET A 1 -30.34 29.74 6.84
CA MET A 1 -29.00 30.16 6.37
C MET A 1 -27.90 29.57 7.26
N ASN A 2 -28.02 29.66 8.60
CA ASN A 2 -26.99 29.15 9.55
C ASN A 2 -26.80 27.63 9.57
N GLU A 3 -27.85 26.85 9.33
CA GLU A 3 -27.75 25.38 9.35
C GLU A 3 -26.92 24.82 8.18
N ILE A 4 -26.99 25.48 7.02
CA ILE A 4 -26.19 25.11 5.84
C ILE A 4 -24.71 25.39 6.12
N ILE A 5 -24.39 26.53 6.74
CA ILE A 5 -23.01 26.91 7.10
C ILE A 5 -22.43 25.90 8.09
N ALA A 6 -23.16 25.58 9.16
CA ALA A 6 -22.70 24.60 10.16
C ALA A 6 -22.49 23.20 9.55
N ARG A 7 -23.28 22.81 8.55
CA ARG A 7 -23.10 21.54 7.84
C ARG A 7 -21.89 21.56 6.91
N LEU A 8 -21.59 22.70 6.28
CA LEU A 8 -20.40 22.88 5.46
C LEU A 8 -19.13 22.80 6.29
N GLU A 9 -19.05 23.51 7.43
CA GLU A 9 -17.90 23.46 8.35
C GLU A 9 -17.60 22.04 8.85
N ARG A 10 -18.66 21.27 9.14
CA ARG A 10 -18.52 19.86 9.54
C ARG A 10 -17.97 19.00 8.41
N ILE A 11 -18.45 19.19 7.18
CA ILE A 11 -17.95 18.47 6.01
C ILE A 11 -16.50 18.83 5.73
N GLU A 12 -16.15 20.11 5.80
CA GLU A 12 -14.78 20.60 5.60
C GLU A 12 -13.83 20.01 6.64
N SER A 13 -14.23 19.96 7.91
CA SER A 13 -13.43 19.35 8.98
C SER A 13 -13.18 17.86 8.73
N LEU A 14 -14.23 17.10 8.38
CA LEU A 14 -14.11 15.67 8.07
C LEU A 14 -13.24 15.42 6.82
N LEU A 15 -13.35 16.27 5.81
CA LEU A 15 -12.50 16.19 4.61
C LEU A 15 -11.04 16.54 4.93
N PHE A 16 -10.81 17.53 5.79
CA PHE A 16 -9.48 17.90 6.25
C PHE A 16 -8.81 16.72 6.98
N ASP A 17 -9.52 16.09 7.93
CA ASP A 17 -9.02 14.94 8.67
C ASP A 17 -8.67 13.78 7.72
N LEU A 18 -9.59 13.42 6.81
CA LEU A 18 -9.37 12.38 5.80
C LEU A 18 -8.24 12.69 4.82
N SER A 19 -7.99 13.98 4.54
CA SER A 19 -6.93 14.40 3.62
C SER A 19 -5.55 14.42 4.30
N SER A 20 -5.51 14.81 5.57
CA SER A 20 -4.29 14.90 6.36
C SER A 20 -3.71 13.52 6.72
N GLU A 21 -4.56 12.50 6.85
CA GLU A 21 -4.13 11.10 7.01
C GLU A 21 -3.47 10.50 5.75
N ARG A 22 -3.65 11.12 4.57
CA ARG A 22 -3.16 10.60 3.28
C ARG A 22 -1.81 11.18 2.87
N VAL A 23 -0.83 11.21 3.77
CA VAL A 23 0.57 11.38 3.33
C VAL A 23 0.93 10.15 2.50
N ARG A 24 0.93 10.32 1.17
CA ARG A 24 1.30 9.27 0.23
C ARG A 24 2.78 8.94 0.43
N LYS A 25 3.06 7.78 1.03
CA LYS A 25 4.43 7.24 1.05
C LYS A 25 4.80 6.81 -0.35
N GLU A 26 6.04 7.06 -0.74
CA GLU A 26 6.57 6.58 -2.02
C GLU A 26 6.81 5.06 -2.00
N TYR A 27 7.19 4.52 -0.83
CA TYR A 27 7.41 3.10 -0.60
C TYR A 27 6.71 2.61 0.66
N TYR A 28 6.24 1.38 0.61
CA TYR A 28 5.56 0.67 1.69
C TYR A 28 6.31 -0.63 2.00
N THR A 29 6.32 -1.00 3.28
CA THR A 29 6.78 -2.32 3.75
C THR A 29 5.73 -3.39 3.43
N ILE A 30 6.13 -4.67 3.52
CA ILE A 30 5.18 -5.79 3.36
C ILE A 30 4.03 -5.74 4.37
N SER A 31 4.30 -5.30 5.60
CA SER A 31 3.28 -5.18 6.66
C SER A 31 2.22 -4.15 6.30
N GLU A 32 2.64 -2.98 5.83
CA GLU A 32 1.73 -1.91 5.42
C GLU A 32 0.90 -2.33 4.19
N VAL A 33 1.54 -2.93 3.19
CA VAL A 33 0.82 -3.45 2.01
C VAL A 33 -0.22 -4.48 2.43
N ALA A 34 0.13 -5.41 3.34
CA ALA A 34 -0.78 -6.43 3.85
C ALA A 34 -2.03 -5.83 4.52
N GLN A 35 -1.85 -4.79 5.34
CA GLN A 35 -2.96 -4.05 5.95
C GLN A 35 -3.83 -3.38 4.88
N ILE A 36 -3.23 -2.72 3.90
CA ILE A 36 -3.95 -1.97 2.86
C ILE A 36 -4.77 -2.89 1.93
N VAL A 37 -4.22 -4.05 1.57
CA VAL A 37 -4.89 -5.01 0.64
C VAL A 37 -5.74 -6.06 1.38
N GLY A 38 -5.79 -6.02 2.71
CA GLY A 38 -6.58 -6.94 3.53
C GLY A 38 -6.09 -8.39 3.46
N ARG A 39 -4.77 -8.62 3.49
CA ARG A 39 -4.14 -9.96 3.43
C ARG A 39 -3.13 -10.15 4.55
N SER A 40 -2.66 -11.38 4.73
CA SER A 40 -1.57 -11.64 5.67
C SER A 40 -0.22 -11.21 5.09
N GLU A 41 0.71 -10.79 5.95
CA GLU A 41 2.09 -10.46 5.54
C GLU A 41 2.76 -11.62 4.80
N TYR A 42 2.51 -12.85 5.24
CA TYR A 42 3.00 -14.04 4.57
C TYR A 42 2.55 -14.08 3.10
N THR A 43 1.26 -13.86 2.83
CA THR A 43 0.70 -13.86 1.48
C THR A 43 1.37 -12.81 0.59
N VAL A 44 1.53 -11.59 1.09
CA VAL A 44 2.17 -10.50 0.34
C VAL A 44 3.66 -10.77 0.11
N ARG A 45 4.34 -11.37 1.09
CA ARG A 45 5.74 -11.80 0.93
C ARG A 45 5.89 -12.88 -0.13
N GLU A 46 4.98 -13.85 -0.19
CA GLU A 46 4.95 -14.86 -1.25
C GLU A 46 4.67 -14.22 -2.61
N TRP A 47 3.83 -13.18 -2.69
CA TRP A 47 3.66 -12.43 -3.93
C TRP A 47 4.97 -11.80 -4.40
N ALA A 48 5.73 -11.16 -3.51
CA ALA A 48 7.03 -10.58 -3.84
C ALA A 48 8.04 -11.66 -4.28
N ARG A 49 8.10 -12.78 -3.55
CA ARG A 49 8.99 -13.91 -3.87
C ARG A 49 8.72 -14.52 -5.24
N HIS A 50 7.45 -14.64 -5.62
CA HIS A 50 7.05 -15.20 -6.90
C HIS A 50 6.91 -14.17 -8.01
N HIS A 51 7.42 -12.94 -7.81
CA HIS A 51 7.31 -11.83 -8.76
C HIS A 51 5.88 -11.57 -9.24
N ARG A 52 4.90 -11.83 -8.36
CA ARG A 52 3.49 -11.51 -8.58
C ARG A 52 3.19 -10.04 -8.32
N ILE A 53 4.12 -9.38 -7.62
CA ILE A 53 4.14 -7.94 -7.40
C ILE A 53 5.55 -7.40 -7.61
N LEU A 54 5.65 -6.14 -8.02
CA LEU A 54 6.92 -5.43 -8.17
C LEU A 54 7.40 -4.90 -6.81
N ALA A 55 8.26 -5.67 -6.16
CA ALA A 55 8.89 -5.26 -4.90
C ALA A 55 10.42 -5.20 -5.08
N GLU A 56 11.05 -4.22 -4.44
CA GLU A 56 12.50 -4.07 -4.41
C GLU A 56 13.06 -4.42 -3.05
N LYS A 57 14.29 -4.91 -3.04
CA LYS A 57 15.02 -5.25 -1.82
C LYS A 57 15.85 -4.04 -1.40
N SER A 58 15.34 -3.23 -0.47
CA SER A 58 16.04 -2.05 -0.01
C SER A 58 17.16 -2.43 0.97
N ARG A 59 18.35 -1.86 0.75
CA ARG A 59 19.51 -1.98 1.65
C ARG A 59 19.52 -0.93 2.76
N VAL A 60 18.48 -0.09 2.85
CA VAL A 60 18.45 1.03 3.80
C VAL A 60 17.79 0.58 5.11
N GLY A 61 18.63 0.22 6.09
CA GLY A 61 18.27 -0.14 7.47
C GLY A 61 19.51 -0.56 8.27
N CYS A 62 19.62 -0.15 9.54
CA CYS A 62 20.71 -0.54 10.43
C CYS A 62 20.57 -2.03 10.78
N GLY A 63 21.44 -2.87 10.23
CA GLY A 63 21.43 -4.33 10.39
C GLY A 63 21.26 -5.09 9.07
N ASN A 64 21.91 -6.25 8.95
CA ASN A 64 22.07 -7.06 7.73
C ASN A 64 20.78 -7.60 7.07
N SER A 65 19.59 -7.10 7.42
CA SER A 65 18.32 -7.57 6.87
C SER A 65 17.91 -6.73 5.66
N THR A 66 17.93 -7.34 4.47
CA THR A 66 17.34 -6.76 3.28
C THR A 66 15.82 -6.89 3.35
N GLU A 67 15.10 -5.76 3.40
CA GLU A 67 13.63 -5.74 3.49
C GLU A 67 13.00 -5.46 2.11
N TRP A 68 11.85 -6.10 1.83
CA TRP A 68 11.07 -5.80 0.64
C TRP A 68 10.33 -4.47 0.79
N ARG A 69 10.42 -3.63 -0.22
CA ARG A 69 9.65 -2.40 -0.36
C ARG A 69 8.84 -2.43 -1.65
N VAL A 70 7.61 -1.95 -1.56
CA VAL A 70 6.66 -1.87 -2.67
C VAL A 70 6.39 -0.40 -2.95
N SER A 71 6.51 0.03 -4.20
CA SER A 71 6.24 1.42 -4.57
C SER A 71 4.75 1.74 -4.45
N HIS A 72 4.41 3.01 -4.29
CA HIS A 72 3.02 3.46 -4.30
C HIS A 72 2.29 3.11 -5.60
N GLU A 73 3.00 3.20 -6.74
CA GLU A 73 2.48 2.83 -8.05
C GLU A 73 2.07 1.36 -8.09
N GLU A 74 2.94 0.47 -7.62
CA GLU A 74 2.66 -0.96 -7.57
C GLU A 74 1.53 -1.28 -6.57
N LEU A 75 1.50 -0.64 -5.41
CA LEU A 75 0.40 -0.80 -4.45
C LEU A 75 -0.95 -0.44 -5.10
N THR A 76 -0.99 0.68 -5.83
CA THR A 76 -2.18 1.12 -6.57
C THR A 76 -2.60 0.09 -7.61
N ARG A 77 -1.63 -0.46 -8.36
CA ARG A 77 -1.88 -1.53 -9.34
C ARG A 77 -2.48 -2.77 -8.67
N ILE A 78 -1.91 -3.24 -7.55
CA ILE A 78 -2.41 -4.41 -6.82
C ILE A 78 -3.83 -4.19 -6.29
N GLN A 79 -4.16 -2.97 -5.84
CA GLN A 79 -5.52 -2.67 -5.38
C GLN A 79 -6.55 -2.76 -6.53
N ASN A 80 -6.16 -2.38 -7.74
CA ASN A 80 -7.05 -2.38 -8.90
C ASN A 80 -7.14 -3.75 -9.59
N GLU A 81 -6.01 -4.45 -9.74
CA GLU A 81 -5.89 -5.65 -10.59
C GLU A 81 -5.61 -6.93 -9.79
N GLY A 82 -5.19 -6.79 -8.54
CA GLY A 82 -4.65 -7.90 -7.75
C GLY A 82 -3.21 -8.30 -8.13
N PRO A 83 -2.70 -9.36 -7.50
CA PRO A 83 -1.38 -9.91 -7.80
C PRO A 83 -1.36 -10.60 -9.17
N LEU A 84 -0.27 -10.44 -9.92
CA LEU A 84 -0.07 -11.11 -11.21
C LEU A 84 -0.20 -12.64 -11.07
N PRO A 85 -0.58 -13.36 -12.13
CA PRO A 85 -0.63 -14.82 -12.10
C PRO A 85 0.76 -15.42 -11.85
N ILE A 86 0.80 -16.57 -11.18
CA ILE A 86 2.05 -17.32 -11.00
C ILE A 86 2.51 -17.79 -12.39
N ARG A 87 3.70 -17.37 -12.82
CA ARG A 87 4.30 -17.92 -14.05
C ARG A 87 4.52 -19.42 -13.87
N LYS A 88 3.86 -20.22 -14.70
CA LYS A 88 4.14 -21.65 -14.81
C LYS A 88 5.54 -21.80 -15.39
N GLN A 89 6.51 -22.29 -14.61
CA GLN A 89 7.79 -22.71 -15.17
C GLN A 89 7.48 -23.86 -16.14
N ILE A 90 7.63 -23.60 -17.43
CA ILE A 90 7.62 -24.66 -18.43
C ILE A 90 8.99 -25.34 -18.25
N GLY A 91 8.96 -26.53 -17.62
CA GLY A 91 10.14 -27.40 -17.49
C GLY A 91 10.47 -28.09 -18.79
#